data_AF-A0A7K3X7J9-F1
#
_entry.id   AF-A0A7K3X7J9-F1
#
_cell.length_a   1.000
_cell.length_b   1.000
_cell.length_c   1.000
_cell.angle_alpha   90.00
_cell.angle_beta   90.00
_cell.angle_gamma   90.00
#
_symmetry.space_group_name_H-M   'P 1'
#
loop_
_entity.id
_entity.type
_entity.pdbx_description
1 polymer ?
#
loop_
_entity_poly.entity_id
_entity_poly.type
_entity_poly.pdbx_seq_one_letter_code
_entity_poly.pdbx_strand_id
1 'polypeptide(L)'
;MSATTEVTPTTSAPVPAFGGGTVTAVRNTALLALAAGCSVLAGLIHYAVVPEHRTEWVGYAAFFTLLGAFQLIWAAAVWALPRPWLFSLGVVINAAAIALWAVSRTAGLPLGPEAGEPEAVGVIDVLCVIAEAVALTGTVAALWGSVRRRS
;
A
#
# COMPACT_ATOMS: atom_id res chain seq x y z
N MET A 1 4.62 2.62 77.90
CA MET A 1 3.93 3.46 76.90
C MET A 1 4.74 3.39 75.61
N SER A 2 4.33 2.56 74.66
CA SER A 2 5.07 2.33 73.41
C SER A 2 4.60 3.31 72.34
N ALA A 3 5.52 4.08 71.76
CA ALA A 3 5.23 4.98 70.66
C ALA A 3 5.15 4.19 69.35
N THR A 4 3.98 4.18 68.73
CA THR A 4 3.76 3.68 67.36
C THR A 4 4.17 4.75 66.37
N THR A 5 5.27 4.53 65.64
CA THR A 5 5.69 5.38 64.53
C THR A 5 4.81 5.07 63.31
N GLU A 6 3.96 6.03 62.93
CA GLU A 6 3.13 5.95 61.74
C GLU A 6 3.99 6.22 60.50
N VAL A 7 4.15 5.20 59.64
CA VAL A 7 4.87 5.32 58.37
C VAL A 7 3.89 5.82 57.32
N THR A 8 3.96 7.11 56.99
CA THR A 8 3.17 7.72 55.93
C THR A 8 3.60 7.14 54.57
N PRO A 9 2.69 6.54 53.77
CA PRO A 9 3.06 6.02 52.46
C PRO A 9 3.40 7.18 51.52
N THR A 10 4.64 7.23 51.04
CA THR A 10 5.03 8.14 49.97
C THR A 10 4.32 7.71 48.69
N THR A 11 3.40 8.56 48.21
CA THR A 11 2.76 8.38 46.91
C THR A 11 3.83 8.50 45.83
N SER A 12 4.26 7.38 45.26
CA SER A 12 5.17 7.38 44.11
C SER A 12 4.48 8.08 42.93
N ALA A 13 5.06 9.17 42.44
CA ALA A 13 4.56 9.85 41.25
C ALA A 13 4.50 8.87 40.06
N PRO A 14 3.49 8.98 39.17
CA PRO A 14 3.40 8.10 38.01
C PRO A 14 4.61 8.33 37.12
N VAL A 15 5.36 7.26 36.82
CA VAL A 15 6.46 7.30 35.85
C VAL A 15 5.84 7.58 34.48
N PRO A 16 6.23 8.67 33.78
CA PRO A 16 5.70 8.96 32.44
C PRO A 16 6.04 7.82 31.47
N ALA A 17 5.02 7.27 30.82
CA ALA A 17 5.15 6.22 29.83
C ALA A 17 5.77 6.77 28.52
N PHE A 18 7.10 6.92 28.49
CA PHE A 18 7.83 7.32 27.29
C PHE A 18 8.10 6.11 26.39
N GLY A 19 7.51 6.07 25.18
CA GLY A 19 8.04 5.23 24.09
C GLY A 19 7.05 4.71 23.04
N GLY A 20 5.86 4.25 23.44
CA GLY A 20 4.94 3.57 22.50
C GLY A 20 4.31 4.46 21.43
N GLY A 21 4.14 5.75 21.74
CA GLY A 21 3.62 6.79 20.84
C GLY A 21 4.50 7.00 19.62
N THR A 22 5.77 7.32 19.85
CA THR A 22 6.71 7.71 18.78
C THR A 22 7.07 6.53 17.86
N VAL A 23 7.34 5.36 18.43
CA VAL A 23 7.75 4.16 17.65
C VAL A 23 6.70 3.76 16.62
N THR A 24 5.42 3.75 17.01
CA THR A 24 4.35 3.36 16.09
C THR A 24 4.06 4.45 15.04
N ALA A 25 4.30 5.74 15.33
CA ALA A 25 4.18 6.81 14.34
C ALA A 25 5.27 6.68 13.27
N VAL A 26 6.53 6.49 13.68
CA VAL A 26 7.67 6.23 12.78
C VAL A 26 7.42 5.00 11.92
N ARG A 27 6.93 3.91 12.50
CA ARG A 27 6.57 2.69 11.75
C ARG A 27 5.51 2.95 10.68
N ASN A 28 4.43 3.66 11.02
CA ASN A 28 3.37 3.95 10.05
C ASN A 28 3.88 4.84 8.90
N THR A 29 4.71 5.83 9.21
CA THR A 29 5.38 6.67 8.19
C THR A 29 6.27 5.83 7.28
N ALA A 30 7.08 4.92 7.84
CA ALA A 30 7.96 4.04 7.06
C ALA A 30 7.16 3.09 6.15
N LEU A 31 6.06 2.51 6.66
CA LEU A 31 5.17 1.65 5.87
C LEU A 31 4.51 2.41 4.71
N LEU A 32 4.07 3.65 4.94
CA LEU A 32 3.53 4.49 3.88
C LEU A 32 4.59 4.94 2.87
N ALA A 33 5.82 5.19 3.32
CA ALA A 33 6.94 5.52 2.43
C ALA A 33 7.31 4.34 1.53
N LEU A 34 7.37 3.14 2.09
CA LEU A 34 7.58 1.93 1.32
C LEU A 34 6.43 1.72 0.31
N ALA A 35 5.18 1.87 0.76
CA ALA A 35 4.02 1.72 -0.11
C ALA A 35 4.02 2.73 -1.28
N ALA A 36 4.31 4.01 -1.00
CA ALA A 36 4.43 5.05 -2.02
C ALA A 36 5.60 4.78 -2.99
N GLY A 37 6.75 4.32 -2.48
CA GLY A 37 7.89 3.94 -3.33
C GLY A 37 7.57 2.77 -4.27
N CYS A 38 6.91 1.73 -3.76
CA CYS A 38 6.46 0.61 -4.57
C CYS A 38 5.37 1.00 -5.58
N SER A 39 4.47 1.91 -5.20
CA SER A 39 3.49 2.54 -6.10
C SER A 39 4.20 3.25 -7.26
N VAL A 40 5.26 4.02 -6.98
CA VAL A 40 6.07 4.65 -8.04
C VAL A 40 6.69 3.61 -8.97
N LEU A 41 7.30 2.57 -8.41
CA LEU A 41 7.92 1.49 -9.20
C LEU A 41 6.89 0.82 -10.13
N ALA A 42 5.72 0.43 -9.60
CA ALA A 42 4.64 -0.17 -10.39
C ALA A 42 4.17 0.80 -11.49
N GLY A 43 3.99 2.08 -11.16
CA GLY A 43 3.60 3.10 -12.14
C GLY A 43 4.58 3.23 -13.30
N LEU A 44 5.89 3.21 -13.01
CA LEU A 44 6.92 3.26 -14.05
C LEU A 44 6.95 2.00 -14.92
N ILE A 45 6.76 0.81 -14.32
CA ILE A 45 6.68 -0.44 -15.07
C ILE A 45 5.46 -0.43 -16.01
N HIS A 46 4.30 0.02 -15.54
CA HIS A 46 3.11 0.14 -16.39
C HIS A 46 3.35 1.06 -17.58
N TYR A 47 4.03 2.20 -17.38
CA TYR A 47 4.41 3.05 -18.51
C TYR A 47 5.42 2.41 -19.45
N ALA A 48 6.38 1.65 -18.92
CA ALA A 48 7.40 0.99 -19.72
C ALA A 48 6.82 -0.02 -20.71
N VAL A 49 5.73 -0.71 -20.36
CA VAL A 49 5.06 -1.70 -21.24
C VAL A 49 4.06 -1.09 -22.21
N VAL A 50 3.73 0.20 -22.11
CA VAL A 50 2.75 0.86 -22.99
C VAL A 50 3.10 0.73 -24.49
N PRO A 51 4.35 0.95 -24.96
CA PRO A 51 4.66 0.89 -26.39
C PRO A 51 4.37 -0.47 -27.02
N GLU A 52 4.71 -1.54 -26.31
CA GLU A 52 4.45 -2.94 -26.71
C GLU A 52 2.94 -3.16 -26.87
N HIS A 53 2.18 -2.91 -25.81
CA HIS A 53 0.73 -3.10 -25.81
C HIS A 53 -0.02 -2.17 -26.77
N ARG A 54 0.56 -1.01 -27.14
CA ARG A 54 -0.03 -0.10 -28.14
C ARG A 54 -0.04 -0.71 -29.54
N THR A 55 0.92 -1.58 -29.83
CA THR A 55 0.99 -2.28 -31.12
C THR A 55 0.00 -3.44 -31.19
N GLU A 56 -0.32 -4.04 -30.04
CA GLU A 56 -1.31 -5.11 -29.92
C GLU A 56 -2.74 -4.57 -29.92
N TRP A 57 -3.05 -3.66 -28.98
CA TRP A 57 -4.38 -3.08 -28.85
C TRP A 57 -4.38 -1.78 -28.05
N VAL A 58 -5.03 -0.74 -28.60
CA VAL A 58 -5.13 0.57 -27.95
C VAL A 58 -5.78 0.49 -26.56
N GLY A 59 -6.69 -0.46 -26.34
CA GLY A 59 -7.32 -0.68 -25.04
C GLY A 59 -6.33 -1.08 -23.94
N TYR A 60 -5.36 -1.96 -24.25
CA TYR A 60 -4.32 -2.35 -23.29
C TYR A 60 -3.40 -1.16 -22.97
N ALA A 61 -2.95 -0.43 -23.99
CA ALA A 61 -2.12 0.76 -23.78
C ALA A 61 -2.83 1.83 -22.94
N ALA A 62 -4.14 2.05 -23.16
CA ALA A 62 -4.95 2.96 -22.37
C ALA A 62 -5.05 2.49 -20.91
N PHE A 63 -5.29 1.20 -20.67
CA PHE A 63 -5.32 0.62 -19.33
C PHE A 63 -4.01 0.86 -18.57
N PHE A 64 -2.87 0.46 -19.13
CA PHE A 64 -1.57 0.63 -18.48
C PHE A 64 -1.22 2.10 -18.26
N THR A 65 -1.56 2.98 -19.21
CA THR A 65 -1.37 4.43 -19.07
C THR A 65 -2.15 4.99 -17.88
N LEU A 66 -3.44 4.64 -17.77
CA LEU A 66 -4.31 5.13 -16.70
C LEU A 66 -3.90 4.57 -15.35
N LEU A 67 -3.57 3.28 -15.28
CA LEU A 67 -3.14 2.63 -14.06
C LEU A 67 -1.77 3.15 -13.61
N GLY A 68 -0.84 3.36 -14.54
CA GLY A 68 0.45 3.99 -14.28
C GLY A 68 0.29 5.42 -13.74
N ALA A 69 -0.54 6.24 -14.40
CA ALA A 69 -0.85 7.59 -13.94
C ALA A 69 -1.43 7.59 -12.52
N PHE A 70 -2.38 6.69 -12.24
CA PHE A 70 -2.95 6.52 -10.92
C PHE A 70 -1.87 6.21 -9.88
N GLN A 71 -1.00 5.23 -10.13
CA GLN A 71 0.04 4.81 -9.19
C GLN A 71 1.03 5.96 -8.88
N LEU A 72 1.39 6.78 -9.87
CA LEU A 72 2.25 7.95 -9.65
C LEU A 72 1.54 9.07 -8.88
N ILE A 73 0.30 9.39 -9.26
CA ILE A 73 -0.49 10.44 -8.60
C ILE A 73 -0.79 10.05 -7.16
N TRP A 74 -1.18 8.79 -6.93
CA TRP A 74 -1.50 8.28 -5.61
C TRP A 74 -0.30 8.36 -4.66
N ALA A 75 0.90 8.00 -5.15
CA ALA A 75 2.14 8.08 -4.37
C ALA A 75 2.42 9.51 -3.87
N ALA A 76 2.10 10.55 -4.65
CA ALA A 76 2.21 11.93 -4.19
C ALA A 76 1.02 12.35 -3.30
N ALA A 77 -0.20 11.97 -3.68
CA ALA A 77 -1.43 12.39 -3.01
C ALA A 77 -1.53 11.86 -1.57
N VAL A 78 -1.06 10.64 -1.30
CA VAL A 78 -1.11 10.05 0.06
C VAL A 78 -0.30 10.85 1.09
N TRP A 79 0.72 11.61 0.64
CA TRP A 79 1.51 12.52 1.48
C TRP A 79 0.91 13.91 1.54
N ALA A 80 0.48 14.44 0.40
CA ALA A 80 -0.04 15.80 0.31
C ALA A 80 -1.42 15.96 0.98
N LEU A 81 -2.21 14.88 0.99
CA LEU A 81 -3.60 14.88 1.41
C LEU A 81 -3.87 13.68 2.35
N PRO A 82 -3.86 13.86 3.68
CA PRO A 82 -4.12 12.77 4.62
C PRO A 82 -5.63 12.46 4.72
N ARG A 83 -6.26 12.11 3.59
CA ARG A 83 -7.69 11.80 3.50
C ARG A 83 -7.90 10.28 3.59
N PRO A 84 -8.81 9.78 4.44
CA PRO A 84 -8.99 8.33 4.65
C PRO A 84 -9.36 7.59 3.36
N TRP A 85 -10.12 8.23 2.46
CA TRP A 85 -10.53 7.62 1.20
C TRP A 85 -9.36 7.35 0.24
N LEU A 86 -8.25 8.10 0.32
CA LEU A 86 -7.07 7.87 -0.53
C LEU A 86 -6.40 6.53 -0.22
N PHE A 87 -6.29 6.19 1.07
CA PHE A 87 -5.74 4.90 1.47
C PHE A 87 -6.63 3.75 0.98
N SER A 88 -7.95 3.86 1.14
CA SER A 88 -8.89 2.87 0.60
C SER A 88 -8.79 2.73 -0.91
N LEU A 89 -8.66 3.85 -1.63
CA LEU A 89 -8.51 3.84 -3.08
C LEU A 89 -7.23 3.13 -3.53
N GLY A 90 -6.10 3.40 -2.86
CA GLY A 90 -4.84 2.72 -3.10
C GLY A 90 -4.95 1.20 -2.92
N VAL A 91 -5.58 0.76 -1.82
CA VAL A 91 -5.81 -0.66 -1.54
C VAL A 91 -6.68 -1.30 -2.62
N VAL A 92 -7.81 -0.69 -2.97
CA VAL A 92 -8.76 -1.25 -3.94
C VAL A 92 -8.13 -1.36 -5.34
N ILE A 93 -7.44 -0.32 -5.80
CA ILE A 93 -6.88 -0.32 -7.15
C ILE A 93 -5.70 -1.30 -7.27
N ASN A 94 -4.80 -1.37 -6.28
CA ASN A 94 -3.74 -2.37 -6.29
C ASN A 94 -4.30 -3.80 -6.21
N ALA A 95 -5.35 -4.02 -5.40
CA ALA A 95 -5.99 -5.34 -5.33
C ALA A 95 -6.62 -5.74 -6.67
N ALA A 96 -7.28 -4.79 -7.35
CA ALA A 96 -7.87 -5.01 -8.66
C ALA A 96 -6.81 -5.29 -9.73
N ALA A 97 -5.68 -4.58 -9.71
CA ALA A 97 -4.57 -4.80 -10.64
C ALA A 97 -3.95 -6.20 -10.47
N ILE A 98 -3.65 -6.60 -9.22
CA ILE A 98 -3.13 -7.94 -8.90
C ILE A 98 -4.12 -9.03 -9.32
N ALA A 99 -5.42 -8.85 -9.03
CA ALA A 99 -6.45 -9.80 -9.42
C ALA A 99 -6.56 -9.92 -10.95
N LEU A 100 -6.51 -8.81 -11.67
CA LEU A 100 -6.53 -8.81 -13.13
C LEU A 100 -5.30 -9.52 -13.72
N TRP A 101 -4.11 -9.27 -13.19
CA TRP A 101 -2.90 -10.00 -13.58
C TRP A 101 -3.06 -11.50 -13.34
N ALA A 102 -3.53 -11.91 -12.15
CA ALA A 102 -3.76 -13.33 -11.86
C ALA A 102 -4.75 -13.97 -12.85
N VAL A 103 -5.82 -13.26 -13.21
CA VAL A 103 -6.79 -13.70 -14.23
C VAL A 103 -6.12 -13.80 -15.61
N SER A 104 -5.35 -12.79 -16.03
CA SER A 104 -4.67 -12.83 -17.33
C SER A 104 -3.72 -14.02 -17.46
N ARG A 105 -3.07 -14.43 -16.37
CA ARG A 105 -2.15 -15.60 -16.35
C ARG A 105 -2.84 -16.95 -16.24
N THR A 106 -4.12 -17.01 -15.88
CA THR A 106 -4.82 -18.28 -15.59
C THR A 106 -5.98 -18.58 -16.50
N ALA A 107 -6.73 -17.55 -16.91
CA ALA A 107 -7.93 -17.66 -17.73
C ALA A 107 -7.92 -16.71 -18.94
N GLY A 108 -6.86 -15.92 -19.09
CA GLY A 108 -6.75 -14.87 -20.11
C GLY A 108 -7.51 -13.60 -19.77
N LEU A 109 -7.27 -12.53 -20.54
CA LEU A 109 -7.98 -11.27 -20.37
C LEU A 109 -9.44 -11.41 -20.86
N PRO A 110 -10.40 -10.68 -20.24
CA PRO A 110 -11.80 -10.74 -20.66
C PRO A 110 -12.07 -9.98 -21.97
N LEU A 111 -11.15 -9.11 -22.39
CA LEU A 111 -11.30 -8.19 -23.53
C LEU A 111 -9.98 -8.11 -24.28
N GLY A 112 -10.06 -7.87 -25.58
CA GLY A 112 -8.92 -7.65 -26.47
C GLY A 112 -8.72 -8.78 -27.49
N PRO A 113 -7.68 -8.69 -28.33
CA PRO A 113 -7.42 -9.65 -29.42
C PRO A 113 -7.18 -11.09 -28.92
N GLU A 114 -6.57 -11.22 -27.74
CA GLU A 114 -6.20 -12.50 -27.10
C GLU A 114 -7.16 -12.87 -25.94
N ALA A 115 -8.43 -12.48 -26.04
CA ALA A 115 -9.38 -12.70 -24.95
C ALA A 115 -9.62 -14.19 -24.67
N GLY A 116 -9.55 -14.59 -23.40
CA GLY A 116 -9.70 -15.97 -22.95
C GLY A 116 -8.45 -16.84 -23.09
N GLU A 117 -7.36 -16.32 -23.67
CA GLU A 117 -6.09 -17.02 -23.79
C GLU A 117 -5.15 -16.63 -22.64
N PRO A 118 -4.69 -17.58 -21.80
CA PRO A 118 -3.75 -17.28 -20.72
C PRO A 118 -2.44 -16.71 -21.25
N GLU A 119 -2.07 -15.54 -20.75
CA GLU A 119 -0.84 -14.87 -21.13
C GLU A 119 0.37 -15.44 -20.35
N ALA A 120 1.55 -15.41 -20.96
CA ALA A 120 2.77 -15.89 -20.33
C ALA A 120 3.19 -15.02 -19.12
N VAL A 121 3.79 -15.66 -18.11
CA VAL A 121 4.37 -14.96 -16.96
C VAL A 121 5.74 -14.40 -17.36
N GLY A 122 5.89 -13.09 -17.28
CA GLY A 122 7.16 -12.41 -17.49
C GLY A 122 7.95 -12.25 -16.19
N VAL A 123 9.09 -11.57 -16.29
CA VAL A 123 9.84 -11.13 -15.10
C VAL A 123 9.37 -9.75 -14.63
N ILE A 124 9.15 -8.83 -15.57
CA ILE A 124 8.82 -7.43 -15.28
C ILE A 124 7.42 -7.27 -14.69
N ASP A 125 6.45 -8.05 -15.15
CA ASP A 125 5.10 -8.12 -14.61
C ASP A 125 5.07 -8.70 -13.19
N VAL A 126 5.86 -9.74 -12.90
CA VAL A 126 6.00 -10.28 -11.53
C VAL A 126 6.60 -9.24 -10.59
N LEU A 127 7.64 -8.51 -11.02
CA LEU A 127 8.19 -7.41 -10.24
C LEU A 127 7.15 -6.31 -9.99
N CYS A 128 6.31 -6.02 -10.98
CA CYS A 128 5.21 -5.07 -10.85
C CYS A 128 4.19 -5.53 -9.79
N VAL A 129 3.71 -6.76 -9.90
CA VAL A 129 2.72 -7.36 -8.97
C VAL A 129 3.26 -7.42 -7.55
N ILE A 130 4.56 -7.72 -7.37
CA ILE A 130 5.20 -7.66 -6.05
C ILE A 130 5.18 -6.22 -5.50
N ALA A 131 5.50 -5.22 -6.34
CA ALA A 131 5.45 -3.82 -5.92
C ALA A 131 4.01 -3.40 -5.54
N GLU A 132 3.01 -3.78 -6.33
CA GLU A 132 1.59 -3.54 -6.02
C GLU A 132 1.16 -4.23 -4.72
N ALA A 133 1.61 -5.46 -4.48
CA ALA A 133 1.32 -6.20 -3.25
C ALA A 133 1.94 -5.52 -2.01
N VAL A 134 3.16 -5.01 -2.13
CA VAL A 134 3.82 -4.24 -1.06
C VAL A 134 3.10 -2.91 -0.84
N ALA A 135 2.69 -2.21 -1.90
CA ALA A 135 1.92 -0.98 -1.80
C ALA A 135 0.59 -1.21 -1.08
N LEU A 136 -0.14 -2.26 -1.44
CA LEU A 136 -1.39 -2.67 -0.82
C LEU A 136 -1.19 -3.01 0.67
N THR A 137 -0.30 -3.95 0.97
CA THR A 137 -0.13 -4.47 2.33
C THR A 137 0.49 -3.42 3.27
N GLY A 138 1.43 -2.62 2.79
CA GLY A 138 2.00 -1.49 3.53
C GLY A 138 0.96 -0.45 3.91
N THR A 139 0.05 -0.13 2.97
CA THR A 139 -1.07 0.80 3.21
C THR A 139 -2.05 0.27 4.26
N VAL A 140 -2.45 -1.01 4.15
CA VAL A 140 -3.32 -1.68 5.13
C VAL A 140 -2.68 -1.71 6.52
N ALA A 141 -1.39 -2.05 6.61
CA ALA A 141 -0.67 -2.13 7.87
C ALA A 141 -0.56 -0.75 8.56
N ALA A 142 -0.30 0.31 7.80
CA ALA A 142 -0.26 1.68 8.32
C ALA A 142 -1.64 2.15 8.84
N LEU A 143 -2.72 1.81 8.15
CA LEU A 143 -4.09 2.10 8.58
C LEU A 143 -4.47 1.33 9.86
N TRP A 144 -4.21 0.03 9.91
CA TRP A 144 -4.55 -0.82 11.05
C TRP A 144 -3.83 -0.37 12.34
N GLY A 145 -2.56 -0.01 12.23
CA GLY A 145 -1.79 0.56 13.34
C GLY A 145 -2.34 1.90 13.84
N SER A 146 -3.07 2.64 12.99
CA SER A 146 -3.70 3.92 13.33
C SER A 146 -5.07 3.76 13.99
N VAL A 147 -5.84 2.74 13.61
CA VAL A 147 -7.16 2.44 14.22
C VAL A 147 -7.00 1.90 15.63
N ARG A 148 -6.06 0.96 15.87
CA ARG A 148 -5.80 0.38 17.19
C ARG A 148 -5.39 1.37 18.28
N ARG A 149 -5.03 2.61 17.93
CA ARG A 149 -4.75 3.68 18.91
C ARG A 149 -5.99 4.43 19.40
N ARG A 150 -7.10 4.37 18.64
CA ARG A 150 -8.31 5.15 18.91
C ARG A 150 -9.35 4.37 19.71
N SER A 151 -9.14 3.07 19.90
CA SER A 151 -9.96 2.13 20.68
C SER A 151 -9.29 1.87 22.02
#